data_AF-A0A9W4N2Y9-F1
#
_entry.id   AF-A0A9W4N2Y9-F1
#
_cell.length_a   1.000
_cell.length_b   1.000
_cell.length_c   1.000
_cell.angle_alpha   90.00
_cell.angle_beta   90.00
_cell.angle_gamma   90.00
#
_symmetry.space_group_name_H-M   'P 1'
#
loop_
_entity.id
_entity.type
_entity.pdbx_description
1 polymer ?
#
loop_
_entity_poly.entity_id
_entity_poly.type
_entity_poly.pdbx_seq_one_letter_code
_entity_poly.pdbx_strand_id
1 'polypeptide(L)'
;MTSPSLWFRGPELHSITFDTPEPSTWIVLERVKEREHREDPEPSAVSFASVKYRCKNLGDASKIALVRIYKQIPHLSTEFDDHATRAKQAKAWTPPELLAYKTLTEKQSKVTPRLLGYRKEEQESSALVPSGFLVSFA
;
A
#
# COMPACT_ATOMS: atom_id res chain seq x y z
N MET A 1 -7.19 -7.75 25.06
CA MET A 1 -7.65 -7.68 23.65
C MET A 1 -7.26 -6.32 23.11
N THR A 2 -6.16 -6.24 22.36
CA THR A 2 -5.76 -4.99 21.70
C THR A 2 -6.71 -4.75 20.53
N SER A 3 -7.41 -3.62 20.54
CA SER A 3 -8.13 -3.16 19.36
C SER A 3 -7.15 -3.09 18.18
N PRO A 4 -7.48 -3.63 17.00
CA PRO A 4 -6.56 -3.57 15.86
C PRO A 4 -6.25 -2.10 15.56
N SER A 5 -4.97 -1.76 15.57
CA SER A 5 -4.52 -0.43 15.16
C SER A 5 -4.94 -0.20 13.72
N LEU A 6 -5.82 0.78 13.50
CA LEU A 6 -6.14 1.28 12.18
C LEU A 6 -5.06 2.29 11.79
N TRP A 7 -4.23 1.95 10.82
CA TRP A 7 -3.18 2.80 10.24
C TRP A 7 -3.68 3.62 9.06
N PHE A 8 -4.75 3.18 8.40
CA PHE A 8 -5.47 3.96 7.41
C PHE A 8 -6.66 4.66 8.08
N ARG A 9 -6.36 5.78 8.76
CA ARG A 9 -7.33 6.73 9.34
C ARG A 9 -7.37 8.01 8.51
N GLY A 10 -8.45 8.75 8.62
CA GLY A 10 -8.65 10.02 7.92
C GLY A 10 -9.93 9.99 7.07
N PRO A 11 -10.07 10.97 6.15
CA PRO A 11 -11.17 10.99 5.20
C PRO A 11 -11.23 9.69 4.39
N GLU A 12 -12.44 9.33 3.96
CA GLU A 12 -12.60 8.18 3.08
C GLU A 12 -11.84 8.40 1.77
N LEU A 13 -11.11 7.37 1.35
CA LEU A 13 -10.43 7.37 0.07
C LEU A 13 -11.47 7.11 -1.03
N HIS A 14 -11.66 8.09 -1.92
CA HIS A 14 -12.71 8.03 -2.95
C HIS A 14 -12.21 7.36 -4.24
N SER A 15 -10.94 7.56 -4.60
CA SER A 15 -10.36 7.03 -5.82
C SER A 15 -8.87 6.73 -5.66
N ILE A 16 -8.38 5.84 -6.51
CA ILE A 16 -6.97 5.44 -6.61
C ILE A 16 -6.55 5.52 -8.07
N THR A 17 -5.35 6.04 -8.33
CA THR A 17 -4.81 6.15 -9.67
C THR A 17 -3.53 5.34 -9.81
N PHE A 18 -3.38 4.69 -10.96
CA PHE A 18 -2.15 4.03 -11.37
C PHE A 18 -1.56 4.76 -12.57
N ASP A 19 -0.24 4.81 -12.66
CA ASP A 19 0.53 5.40 -13.75
C ASP A 19 1.13 4.34 -14.68
N THR A 20 1.32 3.12 -14.18
CA THR A 20 1.90 1.99 -14.93
C THR A 20 0.95 0.77 -14.93
N PRO A 21 0.82 -0.01 -16.03
CA PRO A 21 1.43 0.18 -17.35
C PRO A 21 0.79 1.30 -18.18
N GLU A 22 -0.47 1.61 -17.93
CA GLU A 22 -1.17 2.75 -18.52
C GLU A 22 -1.93 3.50 -17.42
N PRO A 23 -2.12 4.83 -17.55
CA PRO A 23 -2.89 5.60 -16.61
C PRO A 23 -4.31 5.05 -16.44
N SER A 24 -4.71 4.77 -15.20
CA SER A 24 -6.07 4.34 -14.89
C SER A 24 -6.54 4.85 -13.53
N THR A 25 -7.84 5.14 -13.44
CA THR A 25 -8.49 5.61 -12.22
C THR A 25 -9.52 4.59 -11.77
N TRP A 26 -9.51 4.28 -10.48
CA TRP A 26 -10.36 3.28 -9.84
C TRP A 26 -11.13 3.92 -8.70
N ILE A 27 -12.46 3.86 -8.76
CA ILE A 27 -13.34 4.39 -7.72
C ILE A 27 -13.48 3.33 -6.63
N VAL A 28 -13.23 3.73 -5.38
CA VAL A 28 -13.36 2.86 -4.21
C VAL A 28 -14.84 2.59 -3.97
N LEU A 29 -15.20 1.31 -3.84
CA LEU A 29 -16.56 0.88 -3.51
C LEU A 29 -16.68 0.52 -2.03
N GLU A 30 -15.69 -0.23 -1.53
CA GLU A 30 -15.67 -0.66 -0.14
C GLU A 30 -14.25 -0.96 0.32
N ARG A 31 -14.04 -0.80 1.63
CA ARG A 31 -12.85 -1.25 2.33
C ARG A 31 -13.04 -2.69 2.78
N VAL A 32 -12.17 -3.59 2.30
CA VAL A 32 -12.30 -5.03 2.53
C VAL A 32 -11.58 -5.47 3.80
N LYS A 33 -10.28 -5.15 3.92
CA LYS A 33 -9.46 -5.61 5.04
C LYS A 33 -8.21 -4.77 5.22
N GLU A 34 -7.86 -4.48 6.46
CA GLU A 34 -6.55 -3.96 6.84
C GLU A 34 -5.72 -5.02 7.57
N ARG A 35 -4.40 -4.96 7.44
CA ARG A 35 -3.42 -5.76 8.17
C ARG A 35 -2.17 -4.93 8.45
N GLU A 36 -1.46 -5.26 9.51
CA GLU A 36 -0.16 -4.70 9.84
C GLU A 36 0.90 -5.79 9.92
N HIS A 37 2.15 -5.39 9.73
CA HIS A 37 3.34 -6.15 10.03
C HIS A 37 4.32 -5.18 10.68
N ARG A 38 4.76 -5.52 11.89
CA ARG A 38 5.64 -4.67 12.69
C ARG A 38 6.85 -5.49 13.10
N GLU A 39 7.99 -4.83 13.08
CA GLU A 39 9.31 -5.38 13.35
C GLU A 39 10.00 -4.47 14.37
N ASP A 40 10.91 -5.05 15.14
CA ASP A 40 11.79 -4.28 16.01
C ASP A 40 12.77 -3.42 15.17
N PRO A 41 13.33 -2.36 15.75
CA PRO A 41 14.24 -1.47 15.02
C PRO A 41 15.56 -2.16 14.66
N GLU A 42 15.65 -2.66 13.41
CA GLU A 42 16.89 -3.20 12.84
C GLU A 42 17.20 -2.59 11.46
N PRO A 43 18.48 -2.56 11.03
CA PRO A 43 18.87 -1.98 9.74
C PRO A 43 18.14 -2.57 8.53
N SER A 44 17.71 -3.84 8.57
CA SER A 44 16.95 -4.51 7.50
C SER A 44 15.43 -4.52 7.73
N ALA A 45 14.95 -4.26 8.94
CA ALA A 45 13.54 -4.36 9.31
C ALA A 45 12.65 -3.42 8.49
N VAL A 46 11.43 -3.86 8.18
CA VAL A 46 10.42 -3.02 7.51
C VAL A 46 9.08 -3.23 8.21
N SER A 47 8.57 -2.18 8.84
CA SER A 47 7.22 -2.17 9.39
C SER A 47 6.25 -1.53 8.40
N PHE A 48 5.12 -2.18 8.15
CA PHE A 48 4.12 -1.70 7.19
C PHE A 48 2.69 -2.01 7.61
N ALA A 49 1.77 -1.17 7.14
CA ALA A 49 0.36 -1.47 7.10
C ALA A 49 -0.08 -1.69 5.65
N SER A 50 -1.06 -2.57 5.45
CA SER A 50 -1.69 -2.77 4.16
C SER A 50 -3.21 -2.75 4.28
N VAL A 51 -3.86 -2.09 3.34
CA VAL A 51 -5.32 -2.09 3.22
C VAL A 51 -5.70 -2.60 1.84
N LYS A 52 -6.80 -3.36 1.79
CA LYS A 52 -7.42 -3.86 0.57
C LYS A 52 -8.77 -3.19 0.38
N TYR A 53 -9.00 -2.70 -0.82
CA TYR A 53 -10.27 -2.14 -1.28
C TYR A 53 -10.82 -2.96 -2.44
N ARG A 54 -12.14 -2.94 -2.60
CA ARG A 54 -12.80 -3.34 -3.83
C ARG A 54 -13.14 -2.07 -4.59
N CYS A 55 -12.73 -2.01 -5.86
CA CYS A 55 -12.87 -0.81 -6.68
C CYS A 55 -13.49 -1.15 -8.04
N LYS A 56 -14.07 -0.14 -8.69
CA LYS A 56 -14.49 -0.20 -10.11
C LYS A 56 -13.64 0.74 -10.95
N ASN A 57 -13.36 0.37 -12.20
CA ASN A 57 -12.66 1.28 -13.10
C ASN A 57 -13.57 2.45 -13.48
N LEU A 58 -13.00 3.67 -13.54
CA LEU A 58 -13.74 4.88 -13.90
C LEU A 58 -14.15 4.89 -15.38
N GLY A 59 -13.29 4.40 -16.27
CA GLY A 59 -13.55 4.34 -17.72
C GLY A 59 -14.42 3.16 -18.14
N ASP A 60 -14.55 2.13 -17.30
CA ASP A 60 -15.38 0.96 -17.55
C ASP A 60 -15.91 0.36 -16.23
N ALA A 61 -17.14 0.70 -15.88
CA ALA A 61 -17.75 0.27 -14.62
C ALA A 61 -17.95 -1.25 -14.50
N SER A 62 -17.84 -2.01 -15.59
CA SER A 62 -17.91 -3.48 -15.56
C SER A 62 -16.62 -4.10 -15.00
N LYS A 63 -15.49 -3.38 -15.04
CA LYS A 63 -14.21 -3.83 -14.50
C LYS A 63 -14.14 -3.58 -13.00
N ILE A 64 -14.16 -4.66 -12.24
CA ILE A 64 -13.98 -4.68 -10.79
C ILE A 64 -12.61 -5.25 -10.46
N ALA A 65 -11.90 -4.63 -9.50
CA ALA A 65 -10.60 -5.09 -9.03
C ALA A 65 -10.47 -5.00 -7.52
N LEU A 66 -9.57 -5.80 -6.96
CA LEU A 66 -9.10 -5.64 -5.60
C LEU A 66 -7.84 -4.79 -5.61
N VAL A 67 -7.91 -3.61 -5.03
CA VAL A 67 -6.76 -2.71 -4.92
C VAL A 67 -6.11 -2.89 -3.57
N ARG A 68 -4.78 -3.05 -3.54
CA ARG A 68 -3.98 -3.12 -2.33
C ARG A 68 -3.15 -1.85 -2.20
N ILE A 69 -3.10 -1.27 -1.01
CA ILE A 69 -2.18 -0.18 -0.66
C ILE A 69 -1.31 -0.65 0.49
N TYR A 70 0.01 -0.53 0.34
CA TYR A 70 1.01 -0.70 1.38
C TYR A 70 1.55 0.67 1.77
N LYS A 71 1.68 0.91 3.08
CA LYS A 71 2.21 2.14 3.64
C LYS A 71 3.21 1.80 4.73
N GLN A 72 4.37 2.47 4.72
CA GLN A 72 5.33 2.30 5.80
C GLN A 72 4.79 2.89 7.11
N ILE A 73 4.94 2.14 8.20
CA ILE A 73 4.57 2.57 9.56
C ILE A 73 5.81 2.52 10.46
N PRO A 74 5.81 3.22 11.61
CA PRO A 74 6.95 3.18 12.52
C PRO A 74 7.26 1.75 13.00
N HIS A 75 8.53 1.49 13.28
CA HIS A 75 8.95 0.26 13.98
C HIS A 75 8.32 0.18 15.38
N LEU A 76 8.27 -1.04 15.93
CA LEU A 76 7.80 -1.24 17.30
C LEU A 76 8.58 -0.34 18.28
N SER A 77 7.85 0.24 19.23
CA SER A 77 8.39 1.13 20.27
C SER A 77 8.90 2.49 19.78
N THR A 78 8.76 2.81 18.49
CA THR A 78 9.15 4.11 17.92
C THR A 78 7.95 4.96 17.52
N GLU A 79 6.73 4.51 17.82
CA GLU A 79 5.50 5.20 17.43
C GLU A 79 5.38 6.62 18.02
N PHE A 80 5.99 6.82 19.20
CA PHE A 80 5.99 8.10 19.93
C PHE A 80 7.28 8.90 19.77
N ASP A 81 8.25 8.38 19.00
CA ASP A 81 9.48 9.11 18.73
C ASP A 81 9.18 10.37 17.92
N ASP A 82 10.13 11.32 18.02
CA ASP A 82 10.05 12.53 17.25
C ASP A 82 10.06 12.25 15.74
N HIS A 83 9.55 13.22 15.01
CA HIS A 83 9.34 13.12 13.57
C HIS A 83 10.64 12.87 12.79
N ALA A 84 11.76 13.45 13.22
CA ALA A 84 13.05 13.26 12.56
C ALA A 84 13.61 11.86 12.81
N THR A 85 13.38 11.30 14.00
CA THR A 85 13.74 9.90 14.31
C THR A 85 12.93 8.92 13.46
N ARG A 86 11.61 9.11 13.33
CA ARG A 86 10.78 8.26 12.45
C ARG A 86 11.13 8.43 10.97
N ALA A 87 11.47 9.64 10.52
CA ALA A 87 11.89 9.87 9.13
C ALA A 87 13.14 9.06 8.74
N LYS A 88 14.07 8.82 9.67
CA LYS A 88 15.26 7.98 9.42
C LYS A 88 14.92 6.52 9.13
N GLN A 89 13.71 6.08 9.44
CA GLN A 89 13.25 4.71 9.17
C GLN A 89 12.81 4.52 7.71
N ALA A 90 12.59 5.62 6.97
CA ALA A 90 12.13 5.57 5.59
C ALA A 90 13.01 4.68 4.71
N LYS A 91 12.37 3.79 3.93
CA LYS A 91 13.07 2.85 3.05
C LYS A 91 12.41 2.78 1.69
N ALA A 92 13.24 2.70 0.65
CA ALA A 92 12.80 2.26 -0.67
C ALA A 92 12.49 0.76 -0.60
N TRP A 93 11.21 0.41 -0.66
CA TRP A 93 10.76 -0.98 -0.53
C TRP A 93 9.65 -1.30 -1.53
N THR A 94 9.69 -2.50 -2.09
CA THR A 94 8.64 -3.01 -2.97
C THR A 94 7.99 -4.22 -2.30
N PRO A 95 6.66 -4.23 -2.11
CA PRO A 95 5.98 -5.37 -1.54
C PRO A 95 6.26 -6.65 -2.34
N PRO A 96 6.63 -7.78 -1.69
CA PRO A 96 6.81 -9.05 -2.38
C PRO A 96 5.58 -9.47 -3.20
N GLU A 97 4.38 -9.11 -2.74
CA GLU A 97 3.13 -9.34 -3.47
C GLU A 97 3.11 -8.63 -4.83
N LEU A 98 3.55 -7.36 -4.91
CA LEU A 98 3.62 -6.63 -6.18
C LEU A 98 4.65 -7.27 -7.13
N LEU A 99 5.79 -7.72 -6.61
CA LEU A 99 6.79 -8.42 -7.41
C LEU A 99 6.22 -9.72 -8.00
N ALA A 100 5.50 -10.50 -7.19
CA ALA A 100 4.82 -11.71 -7.65
C ALA A 100 3.79 -11.41 -8.76
N TYR A 101 2.95 -10.38 -8.58
CA TYR A 101 1.99 -9.97 -9.60
C TYR A 101 2.66 -9.58 -10.92
N LYS A 102 3.76 -8.83 -10.88
CA LYS A 102 4.54 -8.47 -12.06
C LYS A 102 5.05 -9.73 -12.78
N THR A 103 5.78 -10.58 -12.07
CA THR A 103 6.37 -11.79 -12.65
C THR A 103 5.30 -12.73 -13.23
N LEU A 104 4.20 -12.94 -12.52
CA LEU A 104 3.14 -13.85 -12.98
C LEU A 104 2.37 -13.29 -14.18
N THR A 105 2.21 -11.97 -14.26
CA THR A 105 1.60 -11.30 -15.41
C THR A 105 2.51 -11.39 -16.63
N GLU A 106 3.81 -11.12 -16.47
CA GLU A 106 4.82 -11.24 -17.52
C GLU A 106 4.91 -12.67 -18.07
N LYS A 107 4.81 -13.67 -17.19
CA LYS A 107 4.78 -15.09 -17.56
C LYS A 107 3.42 -15.57 -18.10
N GLN A 108 2.45 -14.67 -18.23
CA GLN A 108 1.09 -14.98 -18.73
C GLN A 108 0.43 -16.13 -17.98
N SER A 109 0.61 -16.17 -16.66
CA SER A 109 -0.04 -17.15 -15.79
C SER A 109 -1.55 -17.18 -16.04
N LYS A 110 -2.10 -18.38 -16.19
CA LYS A 110 -3.54 -18.60 -16.43
C LYS A 110 -4.33 -18.82 -15.14
N VAL A 111 -3.66 -18.96 -14.01
CA VAL A 111 -4.26 -19.35 -12.71
C VAL A 111 -4.18 -18.24 -11.66
N THR A 112 -3.59 -17.11 -12.01
CA THR A 112 -3.49 -15.94 -11.12
C THR A 112 -4.08 -14.71 -11.80
N PRO A 113 -4.69 -13.78 -11.05
CA PRO A 113 -5.13 -12.52 -11.62
C PRO A 113 -3.94 -11.75 -12.23
N ARG A 114 -4.20 -10.98 -13.28
CA ARG A 114 -3.20 -10.12 -13.92
C ARG A 114 -3.07 -8.81 -13.15
N LEU A 115 -1.86 -8.26 -13.13
CA LEU A 115 -1.60 -6.90 -12.66
C LEU A 115 -2.26 -5.92 -13.65
N LEU A 116 -3.22 -5.15 -13.16
CA LEU A 116 -3.95 -4.13 -13.90
C LEU A 116 -3.24 -2.79 -13.85
N GLY A 117 -2.59 -2.49 -12.73
CA GLY A 117 -1.75 -1.31 -12.60
C GLY A 117 -1.12 -1.19 -11.22
N TYR A 118 -0.13 -0.32 -11.10
CA TYR A 118 0.50 -0.01 -9.84
C TYR A 118 1.00 1.44 -9.83
N ARG A 119 1.25 1.96 -8.63
CA ARG A 119 1.89 3.25 -8.37
C ARG A 119 2.80 3.13 -7.15
N LYS A 120 3.97 3.75 -7.21
CA LYS A 120 4.93 3.85 -6.09
C LYS A 120 5.17 5.30 -5.77
N GLU A 121 5.08 5.64 -4.50
CA GLU A 121 5.18 7.00 -3.99
C GLU A 121 5.94 6.99 -2.67
N GLU A 122 6.37 8.17 -2.26
CA GLU A 122 6.85 8.45 -0.92
C GLU A 122 5.73 9.12 -0.13
N GLN A 123 5.67 8.82 1.15
CA GLN A 123 4.76 9.47 2.08
C GLN A 123 5.16 10.93 2.28
N GLU A 124 4.15 11.79 2.38
CA GLU A 124 4.32 13.22 2.65
C GLU A 124 5.07 13.50 3.95
N SER A 125 5.55 14.73 4.08
CA SER A 125 6.31 15.18 5.24
C SER A 125 5.51 15.23 6.55
N SER A 126 4.19 15.10 6.52
CA SER A 126 3.32 15.01 7.71
C SER A 126 2.98 13.58 8.11
N ALA A 127 3.41 12.58 7.33
CA ALA A 127 3.07 11.19 7.58
C ALA A 127 3.78 10.60 8.81
N LEU A 128 3.32 9.43 9.25
CA LEU A 128 3.93 8.76 10.41
C LEU A 128 5.39 8.35 10.18
N VAL A 129 5.73 7.96 8.95
CA VAL A 129 7.09 7.74 8.49
C VAL A 129 7.29 8.64 7.27
N PRO A 130 7.76 9.88 7.48
CA PRO A 130 8.03 10.83 6.41
C PRO A 130 8.99 10.24 5.37
N SER A 131 8.72 10.46 4.09
CA SER A 131 9.48 9.85 2.98
C SER A 131 9.51 8.32 2.97
N GLY A 132 8.76 7.65 3.86
CA GLY A 132 8.59 6.20 3.82
C GLY A 132 7.77 5.80 2.60
N PHE A 133 7.79 4.53 2.21
CA PHE A 133 7.08 4.11 0.99
C PHE A 133 5.55 4.17 1.14
N LEU A 134 4.89 4.43 0.02
CA LEU A 134 3.46 4.25 -0.22
C LEU A 134 3.29 3.59 -1.60
N VAL A 135 2.81 2.34 -1.62
CA VAL A 135 2.72 1.54 -2.85
C VAL A 135 1.32 1.02 -3.02
N SER A 136 0.70 1.29 -4.17
CA SER A 136 -0.63 0.78 -4.51
C SER A 136 -0.60 -0.05 -5.79
N PHE A 137 -1.44 -1.08 -5.87
CA PHE A 137 -1.58 -1.91 -7.07
C PHE A 137 -2.92 -2.66 -7.12
N ALA A 138 -3.31 -3.07 -8.33
CA ALA A 138 -4.52 -3.84 -8.63
C ALA A 138 -4.22 -5.00 -9.57
#